data_AF-A0A524G3F6-F1
#
_entry.id   AF-A0A524G3F6-F1
#
_cell.length_a   1.000
_cell.length_b   1.000
_cell.length_c   1.000
_cell.angle_alpha   90.00
_cell.angle_beta   90.00
_cell.angle_gamma   90.00
#
_symmetry.space_group_name_H-M   'P 1'
#
loop_
_entity.id
_entity.type
_entity.pdbx_description
1 polymer ?
#
loop_
_entity_poly.entity_id
_entity_poly.type
_entity_poly.pdbx_seq_one_letter_code
_entity_poly.pdbx_strand_id
1 'polypeptide(L)'
;MKILALNGSPRKSQGTTDILMEVFIEGAKSVGAEVEKHHIVDLDIGGCRGCFNCWWVTPGKCVQRDDMDKLLPAIQEADVILLGTPIYGRNVTHYVQKLMERTFVFSLPEMVPHDGETRHPGRIHRFPQLVLVATCGFPDSNNFDIVRSLYPMALPILLPAAQLLLYEEGKKQLSSFLESVKFAGQKIAAGEELTKEMKDNLTVEFSDEMKKQIVAMHNRYSESRSGK
;
A
#
# COMPACT_ATOMS: atom_id res chain seq x y z
N MET A 1 -11.70 15.64 0.38
CA MET A 1 -10.89 14.60 -0.31
C MET A 1 -11.44 13.24 0.08
N LYS A 2 -11.66 12.33 -0.89
CA LYS A 2 -12.09 10.94 -0.65
C LYS A 2 -10.89 10.00 -0.76
N ILE A 3 -10.62 9.25 0.31
CA ILE A 3 -9.53 8.26 0.39
C ILE A 3 -10.13 6.86 0.48
N LEU A 4 -9.74 6.00 -0.46
CA LEU A 4 -10.02 4.57 -0.41
C LEU A 4 -8.81 3.85 0.16
N ALA A 5 -8.91 3.37 1.40
CA ALA A 5 -7.86 2.62 2.08
C ALA A 5 -8.07 1.11 1.91
N LEU A 6 -7.11 0.44 1.28
CA LEU A 6 -7.17 -0.99 0.95
C LEU A 6 -6.04 -1.73 1.66
N ASN A 7 -6.36 -2.42 2.75
CA ASN A 7 -5.40 -3.17 3.54
C ASN A 7 -5.28 -4.62 3.04
N GLY A 8 -4.16 -4.95 2.42
CA GLY A 8 -3.81 -6.28 1.92
C GLY A 8 -3.17 -7.22 2.93
N SER A 9 -3.06 -6.84 4.21
CA SER A 9 -2.51 -7.69 5.25
C SER A 9 -3.49 -8.78 5.68
N PRO A 10 -3.10 -10.07 5.70
CA PRO A 10 -3.95 -11.13 6.25
C PRO A 10 -4.20 -10.98 7.76
N ARG A 11 -3.37 -10.19 8.45
CA ARG A 11 -3.56 -9.91 9.88
C ARG A 11 -4.60 -8.82 10.16
N LYS A 12 -5.20 -8.22 9.12
CA LYS A 12 -6.23 -7.17 9.24
C LYS A 12 -5.78 -6.09 10.22
N SER A 13 -6.64 -5.70 11.16
CA SER A 13 -6.38 -4.69 12.19
C SER A 13 -5.31 -5.07 13.22
N GLN A 14 -4.90 -6.34 13.29
CA GLN A 14 -3.80 -6.79 14.17
C GLN A 14 -2.43 -6.69 13.48
N GLY A 15 -2.40 -6.35 12.19
CA GLY A 15 -1.17 -6.25 11.41
C GLY A 15 -0.48 -4.90 11.56
N THR A 16 0.84 -4.89 11.57
CA THR A 16 1.67 -3.67 11.57
C THR A 16 1.39 -2.77 10.37
N THR A 17 1.00 -3.36 9.23
CA THR A 17 0.55 -2.63 8.05
C THR A 17 -0.69 -1.76 8.35
N ASP A 18 -1.70 -2.30 9.04
CA ASP A 18 -2.90 -1.54 9.38
C ASP A 18 -2.59 -0.43 10.38
N ILE A 19 -1.77 -0.73 11.40
CA ILE A 19 -1.30 0.26 12.38
C ILE A 19 -0.67 1.46 11.67
N LEU A 20 0.22 1.20 10.69
CA LEU A 20 0.88 2.28 9.95
C LEU A 20 -0.08 3.03 9.02
N MET A 21 -1.03 2.34 8.39
CA MET A 21 -2.10 2.99 7.60
C MET A 21 -2.97 3.89 8.46
N GLU A 22 -3.33 3.48 9.67
CA GLU A 22 -4.14 4.27 10.60
C GLU A 22 -3.47 5.60 10.98
N VAL A 23 -2.14 5.63 11.10
CA VAL A 23 -1.40 6.87 11.36
C VAL A 23 -1.57 7.88 10.21
N PHE A 24 -1.51 7.42 8.96
CA PHE A 24 -1.78 8.25 7.79
C PHE A 24 -3.25 8.71 7.76
N ILE A 25 -4.18 7.78 8.00
CA ILE A 25 -5.63 8.04 8.02
C ILE A 25 -5.99 9.06 9.10
N GLU A 26 -5.41 8.97 10.29
CA GLU A 26 -5.59 9.92 11.38
C GLU A 26 -5.18 11.33 10.94
N GLY A 27 -4.03 11.44 10.29
CA GLY A 27 -3.58 12.69 9.67
C GLY A 27 -4.60 13.24 8.67
N ALA A 28 -5.01 12.43 7.71
CA ALA A 28 -5.96 12.84 6.68
C ALA A 28 -7.32 13.27 7.26
N LYS A 29 -7.87 12.51 8.22
CA LYS A 29 -9.14 12.82 8.89
C LYS A 29 -9.06 14.11 9.70
N SER A 30 -7.91 14.44 10.27
CA SER A 30 -7.74 15.66 11.07
C SER A 30 -7.96 16.97 10.28
N VAL A 31 -7.92 16.91 8.94
CA VAL A 31 -8.25 18.03 8.04
C VAL A 31 -9.50 17.77 7.18
N GLY A 32 -10.34 16.81 7.58
CA GLY A 32 -11.66 16.59 6.99
C GLY A 32 -11.71 15.62 5.80
N ALA A 33 -10.70 14.78 5.58
CA ALA A 33 -10.81 13.73 4.57
C ALA A 33 -11.88 12.68 4.93
N GLU A 34 -12.66 12.27 3.94
CA GLU A 34 -13.54 11.11 4.03
C GLU A 34 -12.73 9.86 3.71
N VAL A 35 -12.77 8.86 4.59
CA VAL A 35 -11.97 7.63 4.45
C VAL A 35 -12.87 6.42 4.49
N GLU A 36 -12.88 5.67 3.39
CA GLU A 36 -13.48 4.35 3.26
C GLU A 36 -12.37 3.31 3.36
N LYS A 37 -12.41 2.42 4.36
CA LYS A 37 -11.38 1.40 4.58
C LYS A 37 -11.93 -0.01 4.39
N HIS A 38 -11.22 -0.83 3.61
CA HIS A 38 -11.48 -2.26 3.44
C HIS A 38 -10.26 -3.10 3.78
N HIS A 39 -10.49 -4.25 4.41
CA HIS A 39 -9.50 -5.32 4.46
C HIS A 39 -9.73 -6.23 3.26
N ILE A 40 -8.76 -6.29 2.34
CA ILE A 40 -8.93 -7.03 1.07
C ILE A 40 -9.16 -8.54 1.33
N VAL A 41 -8.63 -9.06 2.44
CA VAL A 41 -8.84 -10.44 2.88
C VAL A 41 -10.31 -10.78 3.23
N ASP A 42 -11.13 -9.77 3.54
CA ASP A 42 -12.56 -9.95 3.86
C ASP A 42 -13.46 -9.87 2.62
N LEU A 43 -12.88 -9.52 1.46
CA LEU A 43 -13.62 -9.37 0.21
C LEU A 43 -13.55 -10.66 -0.60
N ASP A 44 -14.68 -11.03 -1.21
CA ASP A 44 -14.69 -12.09 -2.20
C ASP A 44 -14.19 -11.51 -3.54
N ILE A 45 -12.91 -11.75 -3.84
CA ILE A 45 -12.28 -11.32 -5.09
C ILE A 45 -11.56 -12.51 -5.73
N GLY A 46 -12.01 -12.88 -6.92
CA GLY A 46 -11.32 -13.82 -7.80
C GLY A 46 -10.17 -13.17 -8.57
N GLY A 47 -9.14 -13.96 -8.90
CA GLY A 47 -8.06 -13.52 -9.79
C GLY A 47 -8.56 -13.14 -11.20
N CYS A 48 -7.76 -12.37 -11.94
CA CYS A 48 -8.13 -12.06 -13.32
C CYS A 48 -8.04 -13.32 -14.18
N ARG A 49 -9.08 -13.58 -14.99
CA ARG A 49 -9.12 -14.76 -15.90
C ARG A 49 -8.42 -14.53 -17.24
N GLY A 50 -7.93 -13.31 -17.51
CA GLY A 50 -7.33 -12.97 -18.81
C GLY A 50 -8.27 -13.13 -20.02
N CYS A 51 -9.59 -13.08 -19.80
CA CYS A 51 -10.57 -13.35 -20.87
C CYS A 51 -10.83 -12.16 -21.81
N PHE A 52 -10.35 -10.96 -21.47
CA PHE A 52 -10.52 -9.72 -22.24
C PHE A 52 -11.97 -9.28 -22.53
N ASN A 53 -12.98 -9.89 -21.89
CA ASN A 53 -14.37 -9.46 -22.04
C ASN A 53 -14.60 -8.00 -21.62
N CYS A 54 -13.82 -7.49 -20.65
CA CYS A 54 -13.86 -6.08 -20.23
C CYS A 54 -13.40 -5.10 -21.32
N TRP A 55 -12.78 -5.58 -22.40
CA TRP A 55 -12.47 -4.79 -23.58
C TRP A 55 -13.50 -4.98 -24.68
N TRP A 56 -13.85 -6.23 -24.98
CA TRP A 56 -14.54 -6.55 -26.24
C TRP A 56 -16.03 -6.85 -26.11
N VAL A 57 -16.48 -7.37 -24.96
CA VAL A 57 -17.87 -7.80 -24.76
C VAL A 57 -18.63 -6.81 -23.88
N THR A 58 -18.00 -6.38 -22.78
CA THR A 58 -18.54 -5.42 -21.83
C THR A 58 -17.51 -4.33 -21.55
N PRO A 59 -17.29 -3.38 -22.49
CA PRO A 59 -16.26 -2.36 -22.37
C PRO A 59 -16.31 -1.63 -21.03
N GLY A 60 -15.20 -1.68 -20.26
CA GLY A 60 -15.09 -1.02 -18.96
C GLY A 60 -15.85 -1.71 -17.82
N LYS A 61 -16.34 -2.94 -18.02
CA LYS A 61 -17.01 -3.74 -16.98
C LYS A 61 -16.47 -5.17 -16.99
N CYS A 62 -16.14 -5.70 -15.81
CA CYS A 62 -15.77 -7.11 -15.70
C CYS A 62 -17.01 -8.01 -15.80
N VAL A 63 -16.84 -9.21 -16.36
CA VAL A 63 -17.89 -10.26 -16.38
C VAL A 63 -17.90 -11.11 -15.11
N GLN A 64 -16.82 -11.06 -14.33
CA GLN A 64 -16.75 -11.72 -13.03
C GLN A 64 -17.55 -10.88 -12.02
N ARG A 65 -18.54 -11.49 -11.35
CA ARG A 65 -19.42 -10.85 -10.37
C ARG A 65 -18.99 -11.25 -8.97
N ASP A 66 -18.28 -10.35 -8.33
CA ASP A 66 -17.68 -10.47 -7.00
C ASP A 66 -17.53 -9.05 -6.40
N ASP A 67 -16.85 -8.88 -5.26
CA ASP A 67 -16.80 -7.57 -4.59
C ASP A 67 -16.06 -6.48 -5.40
N MET A 68 -15.44 -6.82 -6.54
CA MET A 68 -14.95 -5.83 -7.51
C MET A 68 -16.08 -4.98 -8.09
N ASP A 69 -17.32 -5.47 -8.15
CA ASP A 69 -18.48 -4.68 -8.63
C ASP A 69 -18.71 -3.42 -7.77
N LYS A 70 -18.32 -3.45 -6.49
CA LYS A 70 -18.37 -2.30 -5.58
C LYS A 70 -17.05 -1.52 -5.56
N LEU A 71 -15.92 -2.22 -5.58
CA LEU A 71 -14.60 -1.57 -5.48
C LEU A 71 -14.22 -0.78 -6.73
N LEU A 72 -14.59 -1.22 -7.93
CA LEU A 72 -14.22 -0.52 -9.16
C LEU A 72 -14.82 0.91 -9.21
N PRO A 73 -16.12 1.12 -8.90
CA PRO A 73 -16.66 2.47 -8.69
C PRO A 73 -15.94 3.25 -7.59
N ALA A 74 -15.70 2.63 -6.42
CA ALA A 74 -15.04 3.30 -5.30
C ALA A 74 -13.61 3.78 -5.67
N ILE A 75 -12.88 2.98 -6.45
CA ILE A 75 -11.55 3.35 -7.00
C ILE A 75 -11.67 4.56 -7.93
N GLN A 76 -12.68 4.60 -8.80
CA GLN A 76 -12.87 5.69 -9.75
C GLN A 76 -13.30 7.00 -9.06
N GLU A 77 -14.04 6.91 -7.95
CA GLU A 77 -14.49 8.06 -7.17
C GLU A 77 -13.45 8.58 -6.17
N ALA A 78 -12.42 7.79 -5.85
CA ALA A 78 -11.39 8.19 -4.90
C ALA A 78 -10.48 9.28 -5.50
N ASP A 79 -10.04 10.21 -4.65
CA ASP A 79 -8.93 11.11 -4.96
C ASP A 79 -7.59 10.41 -4.70
N VAL A 80 -7.55 9.56 -3.67
CA VAL A 80 -6.37 8.84 -3.20
C VAL A 80 -6.71 7.38 -2.90
N ILE A 81 -5.86 6.46 -3.36
CA ILE A 81 -5.83 5.09 -2.88
C ILE A 81 -4.69 4.96 -1.88
N LEU A 82 -5.02 4.60 -0.64
CA LEU A 82 -4.04 4.19 0.36
C LEU A 82 -3.94 2.66 0.36
N LEU A 83 -2.97 2.12 -0.36
CA LEU A 83 -2.77 0.67 -0.50
C LEU A 83 -1.76 0.18 0.54
N GLY A 84 -2.18 -0.70 1.44
CA GLY A 84 -1.32 -1.30 2.44
C GLY A 84 -0.94 -2.74 2.11
N THR A 85 0.33 -3.11 2.24
CA THR A 85 0.77 -4.51 2.12
C THR A 85 1.95 -4.83 3.03
N PRO A 86 1.94 -5.96 3.76
CA PRO A 86 3.19 -6.53 4.24
C PRO A 86 4.00 -7.11 3.06
N ILE A 87 5.32 -7.11 3.19
CA ILE A 87 6.23 -7.78 2.25
C ILE A 87 6.38 -9.24 2.66
N TYR A 88 5.79 -10.15 1.88
CA TYR A 88 5.91 -11.60 2.06
C TYR A 88 6.58 -12.21 0.84
N GLY A 89 7.64 -13.00 1.05
CA GLY A 89 8.41 -13.59 -0.06
C GLY A 89 9.00 -12.55 -1.02
N ARG A 90 9.40 -11.37 -0.51
CA ARG A 90 9.86 -10.21 -1.29
C ARG A 90 8.83 -9.60 -2.25
N ASN A 91 7.55 -9.86 -2.04
CA ASN A 91 6.47 -9.33 -2.87
C ASN A 91 5.30 -8.82 -2.02
N VAL A 92 4.33 -8.17 -2.66
CA VAL A 92 3.03 -7.85 -2.06
C VAL A 92 2.24 -9.14 -1.79
N THR A 93 1.20 -9.05 -0.95
CA THR A 93 0.36 -10.22 -0.68
C THR A 93 -0.46 -10.63 -1.91
N HIS A 94 -0.83 -11.91 -1.99
CA HIS A 94 -1.71 -12.41 -3.04
C HIS A 94 -3.08 -11.70 -3.05
N TYR A 95 -3.54 -11.15 -1.92
CA TYR A 95 -4.74 -10.31 -1.87
C TYR A 95 -4.58 -9.04 -2.70
N VAL A 96 -3.46 -8.34 -2.56
CA VAL A 96 -3.14 -7.15 -3.35
C VAL A 96 -2.96 -7.51 -4.82
N GLN A 97 -2.27 -8.61 -5.15
CA GLN A 97 -2.09 -9.02 -6.54
C GLN A 97 -3.44 -9.27 -7.23
N LYS A 98 -4.34 -10.06 -6.62
CA LYS A 98 -5.68 -10.31 -7.17
C LYS A 98 -6.47 -9.02 -7.42
N LEU A 99 -6.41 -8.07 -6.48
CA LEU A 99 -7.05 -6.76 -6.64
C LEU A 99 -6.48 -6.01 -7.85
N MET A 100 -5.15 -5.88 -7.94
CA MET A 100 -4.48 -5.12 -8.99
C MET A 100 -4.68 -5.72 -10.38
N GLU A 101 -4.66 -7.05 -10.51
CA GLU A 101 -4.96 -7.71 -11.79
C GLU A 101 -6.36 -7.37 -12.32
N ARG A 102 -7.31 -7.11 -11.41
CA ARG A 102 -8.71 -6.81 -11.75
C ARG A 102 -8.95 -5.33 -12.09
N THR A 103 -7.97 -4.43 -11.90
CA THR A 103 -8.10 -3.01 -12.30
C THR A 103 -7.84 -2.77 -13.79
N PHE A 104 -7.45 -3.80 -14.55
CA PHE A 104 -7.24 -3.73 -16.00
C PHE A 104 -8.46 -3.26 -16.80
N VAL A 105 -9.65 -3.37 -16.21
CA VAL A 105 -10.91 -2.84 -16.76
C VAL A 105 -10.84 -1.33 -17.07
N PHE A 106 -9.97 -0.60 -16.36
CA PHE A 106 -9.76 0.83 -16.57
C PHE A 106 -8.85 1.15 -17.78
N SER A 107 -8.35 0.15 -18.50
CA SER A 107 -7.53 0.35 -19.70
C SER A 107 -8.35 0.23 -20.98
N LEU A 108 -7.98 1.00 -22.01
CA LEU A 108 -8.43 0.83 -23.39
C LEU A 108 -7.61 -0.29 -24.08
N PRO A 109 -8.17 -0.97 -25.08
CA PRO A 109 -7.48 -2.07 -25.77
C PRO A 109 -6.34 -1.59 -26.70
N GLU A 110 -6.37 -0.33 -27.13
CA GLU A 110 -5.34 0.25 -27.99
C GLU A 110 -3.98 0.30 -27.27
N MET A 111 -2.91 0.12 -28.03
CA MET A 111 -1.54 0.32 -27.56
C MET A 111 -0.99 1.61 -28.16
N VAL A 112 -0.40 2.45 -27.33
CA VAL A 112 0.22 3.71 -27.76
C VAL A 112 1.66 3.81 -27.27
N PRO A 113 2.57 4.38 -28.08
CA PRO A 113 3.92 4.69 -27.60
C PRO A 113 3.87 5.80 -26.55
N HIS A 114 4.72 5.69 -25.53
CA HIS A 114 4.85 6.67 -24.45
C HIS A 114 6.26 6.61 -23.85
N ASP A 115 7.07 7.64 -24.07
CA ASP A 115 8.42 7.82 -23.49
C ASP A 115 9.32 6.56 -23.52
N GLY A 116 9.47 5.95 -24.70
CA GLY A 116 10.31 4.75 -24.88
C GLY A 116 9.64 3.44 -24.44
N GLU A 117 8.39 3.49 -23.98
CA GLU A 117 7.57 2.35 -23.63
C GLU A 117 6.31 2.27 -24.50
N THR A 118 5.56 1.17 -24.35
CA THR A 118 4.22 1.00 -24.92
C THR A 118 3.23 0.83 -23.78
N ARG A 119 2.11 1.57 -23.84
CA ARG A 119 1.09 1.55 -22.77
C ARG A 119 -0.31 1.45 -23.36
N HIS A 120 -1.24 0.96 -22.56
CA HIS A 120 -2.67 1.07 -22.83
C HIS A 120 -3.19 2.41 -22.27
N PRO A 121 -3.86 3.26 -23.07
CA PRO A 121 -4.48 4.47 -22.54
C PRO A 121 -5.54 4.17 -21.48
N GLY A 122 -5.78 5.12 -20.58
CA GLY A 122 -6.84 5.01 -19.58
C GLY A 122 -8.23 5.20 -20.19
N ARG A 123 -9.18 4.36 -19.78
CA ARG A 123 -10.63 4.52 -20.03
C ARG A 123 -11.24 5.59 -19.13
N ILE A 124 -10.62 5.84 -17.98
CA ILE A 124 -11.04 6.88 -17.03
C ILE A 124 -10.12 8.09 -17.14
N HIS A 125 -10.67 9.28 -16.95
CA HIS A 125 -9.97 10.56 -17.16
C HIS A 125 -8.94 10.89 -16.08
N ARG A 126 -9.10 10.34 -14.87
CA ARG A 126 -8.22 10.59 -13.73
C ARG A 126 -8.09 9.30 -12.94
N PHE A 127 -6.85 8.85 -12.76
CA PHE A 127 -6.55 7.84 -11.76
C PHE A 127 -6.28 8.53 -10.42
N PRO A 128 -6.75 7.95 -9.30
CA PRO A 128 -6.41 8.45 -7.97
C PRO A 128 -4.90 8.43 -7.75
N GLN A 129 -4.42 9.35 -6.91
CA GLN A 129 -3.04 9.28 -6.43
C GLN A 129 -2.87 8.00 -5.60
N LEU A 130 -1.80 7.23 -5.86
CA LEU A 130 -1.50 6.03 -5.10
C LEU A 130 -0.49 6.34 -3.99
N VAL A 131 -0.88 6.06 -2.74
CA VAL A 131 0.02 6.02 -1.58
C VAL A 131 0.19 4.55 -1.19
N LEU A 132 1.43 4.07 -1.21
CA LEU A 132 1.76 2.68 -0.91
C LEU A 132 2.37 2.57 0.48
N VAL A 133 1.67 1.94 1.42
CA VAL A 133 2.20 1.58 2.73
C VAL A 133 2.72 0.15 2.68
N ALA A 134 4.04 -0.03 2.77
CA ALA A 134 4.66 -1.35 2.79
C ALA A 134 5.46 -1.60 4.07
N THR A 135 5.24 -2.75 4.70
CA THR A 135 5.92 -3.13 5.95
C THR A 135 6.69 -4.43 5.78
N CYS A 136 7.91 -4.54 6.33
CA CYS A 136 8.70 -5.77 6.32
C CYS A 136 9.16 -6.14 7.74
N GLY A 137 9.36 -7.44 8.01
CA GLY A 137 9.92 -7.89 9.28
C GLY A 137 11.45 -7.75 9.37
N PHE A 138 12.13 -7.74 8.22
CA PHE A 138 13.57 -7.53 8.13
C PHE A 138 13.90 -6.03 8.22
N PRO A 139 15.08 -5.67 8.75
CA PRO A 139 15.45 -4.27 8.95
C PRO A 139 16.04 -3.63 7.68
N ASP A 140 16.19 -4.38 6.59
CA ASP A 140 16.82 -3.91 5.35
C ASP A 140 15.81 -3.34 4.35
N SER A 141 16.17 -2.21 3.75
CA SER A 141 15.33 -1.50 2.78
C SER A 141 15.28 -2.13 1.39
N ASN A 142 16.26 -2.97 1.04
CA ASN A 142 16.26 -3.75 -0.20
C ASN A 142 15.13 -4.80 -0.27
N ASN A 143 14.41 -5.02 0.83
CA ASN A 143 13.19 -5.81 0.84
C ASN A 143 12.04 -5.14 0.06
N PHE A 144 12.14 -3.82 -0.18
CA PHE A 144 11.11 -3.05 -0.88
C PHE A 144 11.38 -2.82 -2.37
N ASP A 145 12.52 -3.28 -2.90
CA ASP A 145 12.92 -2.99 -4.28
C ASP A 145 11.90 -3.48 -5.31
N ILE A 146 11.35 -4.67 -5.12
CA ILE A 146 10.32 -5.22 -6.00
C ILE A 146 9.04 -4.38 -5.96
N VAL A 147 8.59 -3.96 -4.78
CA VAL A 147 7.35 -3.17 -4.69
C VAL A 147 7.54 -1.75 -5.24
N ARG A 148 8.74 -1.16 -5.12
CA ARG A 148 9.06 0.10 -5.80
C ARG A 148 8.96 -0.06 -7.32
N SER A 149 9.46 -1.17 -7.86
CA SER A 149 9.36 -1.46 -9.30
C SER A 149 7.93 -1.77 -9.77
N LEU A 150 7.10 -2.41 -8.92
CA LEU A 150 5.70 -2.69 -9.26
C LEU A 150 4.82 -1.42 -9.23
N TYR A 151 5.15 -0.45 -8.37
CA TYR A 151 4.37 0.76 -8.18
C TYR A 151 5.25 2.02 -8.29
N PRO A 152 5.88 2.27 -9.46
CA PRO A 152 6.86 3.34 -9.62
C PRO A 152 6.28 4.75 -9.47
N MET A 153 4.95 4.88 -9.65
CA MET A 153 4.22 6.14 -9.52
C MET A 153 3.62 6.37 -8.13
N ALA A 154 3.74 5.40 -7.22
CA ALA A 154 3.20 5.53 -5.87
C ALA A 154 4.09 6.43 -5.00
N LEU A 155 3.47 7.18 -4.09
CA LEU A 155 4.18 7.73 -2.94
C LEU A 155 4.44 6.60 -1.93
N PRO A 156 5.70 6.22 -1.66
CA PRO A 156 5.98 5.08 -0.80
C PRO A 156 6.07 5.51 0.67
N ILE A 157 5.46 4.72 1.55
CA ILE A 157 5.62 4.74 3.01
C ILE A 157 6.16 3.37 3.41
N LEU A 158 7.47 3.30 3.70
CA LEU A 158 8.20 2.03 3.81
C LEU A 158 8.78 1.85 5.20
N LEU A 159 8.32 0.81 5.89
CA LEU A 159 8.77 0.48 7.23
C LEU A 159 9.41 -0.91 7.29
N PRO A 160 10.75 -1.01 7.20
CA PRO A 160 11.47 -2.19 7.66
C PRO A 160 11.31 -2.39 9.17
N ALA A 161 11.59 -3.61 9.65
CA ALA A 161 11.45 -4.01 11.04
C ALA A 161 10.11 -3.61 11.69
N ALA A 162 9.00 -3.72 10.95
CA ALA A 162 7.70 -3.21 11.38
C ALA A 162 7.17 -3.80 12.71
N GLN A 163 7.74 -4.91 13.18
CA GLN A 163 7.51 -5.43 14.53
C GLN A 163 7.80 -4.42 15.65
N LEU A 164 8.63 -3.39 15.40
CA LEU A 164 8.86 -2.29 16.33
C LEU A 164 7.54 -1.58 16.73
N LEU A 165 6.52 -1.56 15.85
CA LEU A 165 5.22 -0.96 16.14
C LEU A 165 4.41 -1.72 17.21
N LEU A 166 4.80 -2.96 17.53
CA LEU A 166 4.03 -3.82 18.44
C LEU A 166 4.33 -3.56 19.92
N TYR A 167 5.29 -2.70 20.24
CA TYR A 167 5.68 -2.40 21.62
C TYR A 167 6.14 -0.95 21.77
N GLU A 168 5.99 -0.43 22.99
CA GLU A 168 6.13 1.01 23.25
C GLU A 168 7.51 1.56 22.94
N GLU A 169 8.58 0.85 23.30
CA GLU A 169 9.94 1.32 23.04
C GLU A 169 10.25 1.41 21.54
N GLY A 170 9.75 0.47 20.74
CA GLY A 170 9.90 0.49 19.28
C GLY A 170 9.11 1.61 18.64
N LYS A 171 7.90 1.92 19.16
CA LYS A 171 7.14 3.11 18.72
C LYS A 171 7.88 4.41 19.03
N LYS A 172 8.55 4.52 20.19
CA LYS A 172 9.40 5.69 20.51
C LYS A 172 10.55 5.84 19.53
N GLN A 173 11.21 4.74 19.15
CA GLN A 173 12.26 4.76 18.12
C GLN A 173 11.74 5.20 16.76
N LEU A 174 10.46 4.96 16.47
CA LEU A 174 9.80 5.33 15.23
C LEU A 174 9.04 6.67 15.30
N SER A 175 9.10 7.43 16.41
CA SER A 175 8.19 8.58 16.63
C SER A 175 8.26 9.63 15.51
N SER A 176 9.46 10.04 15.12
CA SER A 176 9.67 11.01 14.03
C SER A 176 9.13 10.52 12.68
N PHE A 177 9.29 9.23 12.39
CA PHE A 177 8.73 8.61 11.20
C PHE A 177 7.19 8.59 11.25
N LEU A 178 6.60 8.20 12.38
CA LEU A 178 5.15 8.17 12.56
C LEU A 178 4.52 9.57 12.47
N GLU A 179 5.19 10.59 13.03
CA GLU A 179 4.81 12.00 12.89
C GLU A 179 4.86 12.43 11.42
N SER A 180 5.91 12.04 10.68
CA SER A 180 6.02 12.32 9.24
C SER A 180 4.91 11.66 8.42
N VAL A 181 4.53 10.42 8.74
CA VAL A 181 3.41 9.71 8.10
C VAL A 181 2.08 10.39 8.37
N LYS A 182 1.83 10.80 9.62
CA LYS A 182 0.62 11.56 9.99
C LYS A 182 0.56 12.90 9.27
N PHE A 183 1.68 13.62 9.23
CA PHE A 183 1.77 14.91 8.54
C PHE A 183 1.58 14.77 7.02
N ALA A 184 2.13 13.71 6.41
CA ALA A 184 1.87 13.40 5.00
C ALA A 184 0.38 13.16 4.73
N GLY A 185 -0.31 12.43 5.63
CA GLY A 185 -1.76 12.25 5.58
C GLY A 185 -2.53 13.57 5.60
N GLN A 186 -2.15 14.49 6.49
CA GLN A 186 -2.72 15.84 6.57
C GLN A 186 -2.53 16.63 5.26
N LYS A 187 -1.29 16.67 4.77
CA LYS A 187 -0.92 17.48 3.61
C LYS A 187 -1.60 17.00 2.34
N ILE A 188 -1.59 15.69 2.11
CA ILE A 188 -2.28 15.10 0.95
C ILE A 188 -3.78 15.38 1.05
N ALA A 189 -4.40 15.17 2.21
CA ALA A 189 -5.83 15.45 2.42
C ALA A 189 -6.22 16.92 2.18
N ALA A 190 -5.31 17.86 2.47
CA ALA A 190 -5.46 19.27 2.19
C ALA A 190 -5.22 19.66 0.72
N GLY A 191 -4.86 18.70 -0.14
CA GLY A 191 -4.53 18.94 -1.55
C GLY A 191 -3.15 19.56 -1.77
N GLU A 192 -2.26 19.45 -0.77
CA GLU A 192 -0.90 19.99 -0.84
C GLU A 192 0.10 18.96 -1.38
N GLU A 193 1.11 19.44 -2.11
CA GLU A 193 2.24 18.60 -2.52
C GLU A 193 3.26 18.43 -1.39
N LEU A 194 3.81 17.22 -1.26
CA LEU A 194 4.92 16.96 -0.34
C LEU A 194 6.25 17.39 -0.96
N THR A 195 7.09 18.05 -0.17
CA THR A 195 8.47 18.37 -0.57
C THR A 195 9.30 17.08 -0.69
N LYS A 196 10.47 17.17 -1.33
CA LYS A 196 11.38 16.02 -1.43
C LYS A 196 11.79 15.49 -0.05
N GLU A 197 12.17 16.38 0.86
CA GLU A 197 12.54 16.03 2.23
C GLU A 197 11.41 15.28 2.96
N MET A 198 10.17 15.75 2.81
CA MET A 198 9.00 15.09 3.40
C MET A 198 8.81 13.69 2.82
N LYS A 199 9.04 13.49 1.52
CA LYS A 199 8.97 12.16 0.88
C LYS A 199 10.10 11.24 1.35
N ASP A 200 11.31 11.77 1.50
CA ASP A 200 12.48 11.02 1.98
C ASP A 200 12.24 10.51 3.42
N ASN A 201 11.56 11.31 4.26
CA ASN A 201 11.17 10.93 5.63
C ASN A 201 10.05 9.89 5.74
N LEU A 202 9.45 9.45 4.62
CA LEU A 202 8.46 8.36 4.58
C LEU A 202 9.09 6.98 4.37
N THR A 203 10.42 6.87 4.38
CA THR A 203 11.12 5.59 4.38
C THR A 203 12.07 5.53 5.58
N VAL A 204 11.96 4.48 6.39
CA VAL A 204 12.92 4.25 7.48
C VAL A 204 14.15 3.53 6.94
N GLU A 205 15.33 4.09 7.21
CA GLU A 205 16.63 3.46 7.00
C GLU A 205 17.35 3.30 8.34
N PHE A 206 17.59 2.07 8.76
CA PHE A 206 18.31 1.79 9.99
C PHE A 206 19.83 1.81 9.75
N SER A 207 20.59 2.33 10.71
CA SER A 207 22.04 2.17 10.73
C SER A 207 22.42 0.69 10.88
N ASP A 208 23.62 0.31 10.44
CA ASP A 208 24.09 -1.08 10.57
C ASP A 208 24.09 -1.58 12.01
N GLU A 209 24.36 -0.69 12.97
CA GLU A 209 24.28 -1.01 14.39
C GLU A 209 22.85 -1.29 14.83
N MET A 210 21.89 -0.44 14.43
CA MET A 210 20.46 -0.67 14.70
C MET A 210 19.96 -1.97 14.06
N LYS A 211 20.38 -2.27 12.83
CA LYS A 211 20.03 -3.53 12.16
C LYS A 211 20.50 -4.74 12.96
N LYS A 212 21.75 -4.74 13.45
CA LYS A 212 22.29 -5.81 14.31
C LYS A 212 21.47 -5.98 15.59
N GLN A 213 21.09 -4.87 16.23
CA GLN A 213 20.29 -4.90 17.46
C GLN A 213 18.88 -5.47 17.22
N ILE A 214 18.22 -5.07 16.14
CA ILE A 214 16.91 -5.59 15.74
C ILE A 214 16.97 -7.09 15.46
N VAL A 215 18.00 -7.54 14.73
CA VAL A 215 18.21 -8.97 14.44
C VAL A 215 18.46 -9.75 15.73
N ALA A 216 19.34 -9.26 16.60
CA ALA A 216 19.63 -9.91 17.88
C ALA A 216 18.37 -10.01 18.77
N MET A 217 17.55 -8.96 18.81
CA MET A 217 16.29 -8.97 19.53
C MET A 217 15.31 -10.00 18.96
N HIS A 218 15.16 -10.06 17.63
CA HIS A 218 14.28 -11.04 16.98
C HIS A 218 14.74 -12.47 17.27
N ASN A 219 16.04 -12.76 17.20
CA ASN A 219 16.58 -14.08 17.46
C ASN A 219 16.33 -14.53 18.92
N ARG A 220 16.57 -13.64 19.91
CA ARG A 220 16.23 -13.94 21.32
C ARG A 220 14.75 -14.26 21.52
N TYR A 221 13.86 -13.50 20.88
CA TYR A 221 12.43 -13.78 20.92
C TYR A 221 12.10 -15.15 20.31
N SER A 222 12.65 -15.45 19.13
CA SER A 222 12.44 -16.74 18.46
C SER A 222 12.95 -17.92 19.29
N GLU A 223 14.11 -17.79 19.94
CA GLU A 223 14.65 -18.79 20.88
C GLU A 223 13.65 -19.07 22.01
N SER A 224 13.18 -18.02 22.70
CA SER A 224 12.19 -18.13 23.78
C SER A 224 10.87 -18.80 23.36
N ARG A 225 10.48 -18.68 22.09
CA ARG A 225 9.27 -19.31 21.54
C ARG A 225 9.49 -20.75 21.11
N SER A 226 10.72 -21.10 20.77
CA SER A 226 11.09 -22.43 20.29
C SER A 226 11.28 -23.46 21.40
N GLY A 227 11.21 -23.04 22.67
CA GLY A 227 11.40 -23.93 23.83
C GLY A 227 12.80 -24.54 23.91
N LYS A 228 13.77 -23.95 23.20
CA LYS A 228 15.19 -24.27 23.27
C LYS A 228 15.90 -23.38 24.28
#